data_AF-A0A920U2N5-F1
#
_entry.id   AF-A0A920U2N5-F1
#
_cell.length_a   1.000
_cell.length_b   1.000
_cell.length_c   1.000
_cell.angle_alpha   90.00
_cell.angle_beta   90.00
_cell.angle_gamma   90.00
#
_symmetry.space_group_name_H-M   'P 1'
#
loop_
_entity.id
_entity.type
_entity.pdbx_description
1 polymer ?
#
loop_
_entity_poly.entity_id
_entity_poly.type
_entity_poly.pdbx_seq_one_letter_code
_entity_poly.pdbx_strand_id
1 'polypeptide(L)' 'MFYQWHSETFEIPVGAVHLAHNGSFPGQAYSFEDRVYGIEFHPEMTREMVDRW' A
#
# COMPACT_ATOMS: atom_id res chain seq x y z
N MET A 1 -11.36 1.82 3.50
CA MET A 1 -10.42 2.44 4.46
C MET A 1 -9.55 1.30 4.97
N PHE A 2 -8.23 1.41 4.84
CA PHE A 2 -7.26 0.36 5.20
C PHE A 2 -6.41 0.80 6.41
N TYR A 3 -5.82 -0.18 7.11
CA TYR A 3 -4.89 0.09 8.20
C TYR A 3 -3.52 0.51 7.64
N GLN A 4 -2.91 1.52 8.26
CA GLN A 4 -1.65 2.13 7.83
C GLN A 4 -0.68 2.12 9.01
N TRP A 5 0.47 1.46 8.86
CA TRP A 5 1.56 1.52 9.82
C TRP A 5 2.89 1.64 9.09
N HIS A 6 3.21 2.87 8.70
CA HIS A 6 4.47 3.22 8.06
C HIS A 6 4.74 4.72 8.25
N SER A 7 5.97 5.13 7.95
CA SER A 7 6.41 6.53 7.98
C SER A 7 7.15 6.96 6.72
N GLU A 8 7.33 6.02 5.79
CA GLU A 8 8.04 6.20 4.52
C GLU A 8 7.13 5.72 3.40
N THR A 9 7.43 6.15 2.17
CA THR A 9 6.68 5.75 0.98
C THR A 9 7.59 5.44 -0.18
N PHE A 10 7.02 4.84 -1.23
CA PHE A 10 7.73 4.51 -2.45
C PHE A 10 7.25 5.33 -3.65
N GLU A 11 8.17 5.57 -4.57
CA GLU A 11 7.83 6.02 -5.92
C GLU A 11 7.27 4.84 -6.73
N ILE A 12 6.46 5.17 -7.73
CA ILE A 12 5.93 4.15 -8.63
C ILE A 12 7.04 3.73 -9.59
N PRO A 13 7.38 2.42 -9.67
CA PRO A 13 8.41 1.95 -10.59
C PRO A 13 8.08 2.30 -12.04
N VAL A 14 9.10 2.57 -12.84
CA VAL A 14 8.93 2.84 -14.27
C VAL A 14 8.27 1.63 -14.94
N GLY A 15 7.19 1.89 -15.69
CA GLY A 15 6.40 0.85 -16.36
C GLY A 15 5.35 0.17 -15.49
N ALA A 16 5.26 0.49 -14.20
CA ALA A 16 4.18 0.05 -13.35
C ALA A 16 2.93 0.94 -13.50
N VAL A 17 1.76 0.37 -13.22
CA VAL A 17 0.49 1.08 -13.17
C VAL A 17 0.23 1.51 -11.72
N HIS A 18 -0.01 2.80 -11.51
CA HIS A 18 -0.35 3.34 -10.20
C HIS A 18 -1.83 3.02 -9.89
N LEU A 19 -2.07 2.15 -8.90
CA LEU A 19 -3.41 1.63 -8.60
C LEU A 19 -4.13 2.41 -7.49
N ALA A 20 -3.39 2.92 -6.51
CA ALA A 20 -3.95 3.67 -5.40
C ALA A 20 -2.94 4.72 -4.90
N HIS A 21 -3.46 5.88 -4.47
CA HIS A 21 -2.69 6.97 -3.86
C HIS A 21 -3.51 7.70 -2.80
N ASN A 22 -2.87 8.46 -1.92
CA ASN A 22 -3.54 9.40 -1.02
C ASN A 22 -2.73 10.72 -0.87
N GLY A 23 -3.27 11.68 -0.12
CA GLY A 23 -2.68 13.01 0.02
C GLY A 23 -1.49 13.12 0.99
N SER A 24 -1.29 12.14 1.86
CA SER A 24 -0.18 12.10 2.84
C SER A 24 1.00 11.28 2.33
N PHE A 25 0.71 10.12 1.74
CA PHE A 25 1.67 9.19 1.17
C PHE A 25 1.18 8.77 -0.22
N PRO A 26 1.78 9.29 -1.30
CA PRO A 26 1.27 9.11 -2.66
C PRO A 26 1.39 7.67 -3.17
N GLY A 27 2.38 6.88 -2.75
CA GLY A 27 2.55 5.49 -3.20
C GLY A 27 1.76 4.51 -2.36
N GLN A 28 0.48 4.24 -2.70
CA GLN A 28 -0.31 3.26 -1.92
C GLN A 28 -0.33 1.87 -2.54
N ALA A 29 -0.43 1.77 -3.87
CA ALA A 29 -0.35 0.48 -4.55
C ALA A 29 0.04 0.63 -6.03
N TYR A 30 0.74 -0.36 -6.58
CA TYR A 30 1.00 -0.48 -8.01
C TYR A 30 0.88 -1.94 -8.50
N SER A 31 0.68 -2.11 -9.81
CA SER A 31 0.91 -3.38 -10.50
C SER A 31 1.99 -3.27 -11.58
N PHE A 32 2.67 -4.37 -11.85
CA PHE A 32 3.62 -4.50 -12.96
C PHE A 32 3.35 -5.82 -13.70
N GLU A 33 3.15 -5.71 -15.02
CA GLU A 33 2.85 -6.82 -15.93
C GLU A 33 1.73 -7.77 -15.45
N ASP A 34 0.74 -7.25 -14.71
CA ASP A 34 -0.36 -8.00 -14.11
C ASP A 34 0.05 -9.23 -13.29
N ARG A 35 1.29 -9.24 -12.79
CA ARG A 35 1.89 -10.38 -12.08
C ARG A 35 2.54 -9.98 -10.77
N VAL A 36 2.96 -8.72 -10.65
CA VAL A 36 3.60 -8.17 -9.46
C VAL A 36 2.74 -7.04 -8.93
N TYR A 37 2.54 -7.04 -7.61
CA TYR A 37 1.81 -6.00 -6.90
C TYR A 37 2.65 -5.52 -5.71
N GLY A 38 2.75 -4.20 -5.58
CA GLY A 38 3.25 -3.57 -4.35
C GLY A 38 2.09 -2.86 -3.66
N ILE A 39 2.01 -3.00 -2.34
CA ILE A 39 1.02 -2.33 -1.49
C ILE A 39 1.70 -1.77 -0.25
N GLU A 40 1.33 -0.56 0.15
CA GLU A 40 1.86 0.12 1.34
C GLU A 40 0.95 -0.06 2.56
N PHE A 41 -0.37 -0.08 2.32
CA PHE A 41 -1.36 -0.36 3.36
C PHE A 41 -1.44 -1.85 3.67
N HIS A 42 -2.03 -2.18 4.81
CA HIS A 42 -2.17 -3.56 5.27
C HIS A 42 -3.61 -4.06 5.10
N PRO A 43 -3.98 -4.66 3.94
CA PRO A 43 -5.31 -5.25 3.73
C PRO A 43 -5.55 -6.54 4.53
N GLU A 44 -4.49 -7.15 5.06
CA GLU A 44 -4.52 -8.37 5.85
C GLU A 44 -4.95 -8.17 7.30
N MET A 45 -4.92 -6.92 7.79
CA MET A 45 -5.13 -6.64 9.21
C MET A 45 -6.57 -6.88 9.65
N THR A 46 -6.72 -7.67 10.71
CA THR A 46 -7.99 -7.83 11.43
C THR A 46 -8.03 -6.92 12.66
N ARG A 47 -9.24 -6.71 13.20
CA ARG A 47 -9.40 -5.94 14.44
C ARG A 47 -8.62 -6.56 15.61
N GLU A 48 -8.62 -7.89 15.71
CA GLU A 48 -7.91 -8.61 16.77
C GLU A 48 -6.39 -8.40 16.70
N MET A 49 -5.83 -8.29 15.48
CA MET A 49 -4.41 -7.99 15.28
C MET A 49 -4.09 -6.56 15.71
N VAL A 50 -4.95 -5.60 15.34
CA VAL A 50 -4.78 -4.19 15.73
C VAL A 50 -4.89 -4.02 17.24
N ASP A 51 -5.86 -4.66 17.90
CA ASP A 51 -6.06 -4.54 19.34
C ASP A 51 -4.92 -5.16 20.17
N ARG A 52 -4.06 -6.00 19.54
CA ARG A 52 -2.88 -6.61 20.17
C ARG A 52 -1.64 -5.72 20.12
N TRP A 53 -1.58 -4.77 19.19
CA TRP A 53 -0.40 -3.93 18.94
C TRP A 53 -0.53 -2.57 19.62
#